data_AF-K1SN85-F1
#
_entry.id   AF-K1SN85-F1
#
_cell.length_a   1.000
_cell.length_b   1.000
_cell.length_c   1.000
_cell.angle_alpha   90.00
_cell.angle_beta   90.00
_cell.angle_gamma   90.00
#
_symmetry.space_group_name_H-M   'P 1'
#
loop_
_entity.id
_entity.type
_entity.pdbx_description
1 polymer ?
#
loop_
_entity_poly.entity_id
_entity_poly.type
_entity_poly.pdbx_seq_one_letter_code
_entity_poly.pdbx_strand_id
1 'polypeptide(L)'
;KQNRKSPGWFYGLGFWTRGNAEVCLLATRGHPKRQAANVHQFIISPVREHSRKPEEAREKIVALMGDLPRVELFARQSPPGWDVWGNEVEPTIPDFWTKCPEAADQKEDL
;
A
#
# COMPACT_ATOMS: atom_id res chain seq x y z
N LYS A 1 10.19 -4.20 11.62
CA LYS A 1 9.71 -3.13 12.53
C LYS A 1 10.62 -2.93 13.74
N GLN A 2 10.78 -1.69 14.18
CA GLN A 2 11.50 -1.34 15.42
C GLN A 2 10.53 -1.06 16.58
N ASN A 3 11.05 -1.03 17.80
CA ASN A 3 10.27 -0.65 18.97
C ASN A 3 9.87 0.83 18.91
N ARG A 4 8.76 1.19 19.56
CA ARG A 4 8.22 2.57 19.53
C ARG A 4 9.15 3.60 20.18
N LYS A 5 9.91 3.21 21.20
CA LYS A 5 10.73 4.10 22.04
C LYS A 5 12.23 3.73 22.05
N SER A 6 12.65 2.74 21.29
CA SER A 6 14.06 2.31 21.25
C SER A 6 14.45 1.82 19.86
N PRO A 7 15.73 1.92 19.47
CA PRO A 7 16.19 1.54 18.14
C PRO A 7 16.23 0.01 17.90
N GLY A 8 15.91 -0.80 18.92
CA GLY A 8 15.88 -2.25 18.82
C GLY A 8 14.70 -2.80 17.99
N TRP A 9 14.80 -4.06 17.60
CA TRP A 9 13.76 -4.76 16.85
C TRP A 9 12.52 -5.05 17.71
N PHE A 10 11.34 -4.86 17.11
CA PHE A 10 10.09 -5.32 17.68
C PHE A 10 9.87 -6.80 17.34
N TYR A 11 9.30 -7.60 18.23
CA TYR A 11 8.95 -8.99 17.90
C TYR A 11 7.51 -9.26 18.34
N GLY A 12 6.64 -9.48 17.36
CA GLY A 12 5.25 -9.91 17.55
C GLY A 12 5.12 -11.41 17.81
N LEU A 13 3.88 -11.87 17.90
CA LEU A 13 3.55 -13.28 18.08
C LEU A 13 3.90 -14.10 16.83
N GLY A 14 4.00 -15.42 17.00
CA GLY A 14 4.09 -16.38 15.91
C GLY A 14 4.18 -17.81 16.43
N PHE A 15 3.84 -18.78 15.57
CA PHE A 15 3.64 -20.17 15.96
C PHE A 15 4.96 -20.94 16.10
N TRP A 16 5.83 -20.87 15.08
CA TRP A 16 7.17 -21.48 15.11
C TRP A 16 8.30 -20.46 15.32
N THR A 17 8.11 -19.22 14.86
CA THR A 17 9.09 -18.12 14.96
C THR A 17 8.40 -16.83 15.40
N ARG A 18 9.14 -15.87 15.96
CA ARG A 18 8.60 -14.55 16.32
C ARG A 18 8.43 -13.68 15.07
N GLY A 19 7.23 -13.16 14.85
CA GLY A 19 6.94 -12.29 13.70
C GLY A 19 7.53 -10.89 13.83
N ASN A 20 7.98 -10.31 12.73
CA ASN A 20 8.38 -8.89 12.66
C ASN A 20 8.05 -8.26 11.31
N ALA A 21 8.32 -8.98 10.23
CA ALA A 21 8.09 -8.53 8.87
C ALA A 21 6.59 -8.50 8.54
N GLU A 22 6.17 -7.45 7.84
CA GLU A 22 4.88 -7.40 7.15
C GLU A 22 5.16 -7.37 5.65
N VAL A 23 4.58 -8.33 4.92
CA VAL A 23 4.82 -8.44 3.47
C VAL A 23 3.87 -7.51 2.73
N CYS A 24 4.42 -6.72 1.81
CA CYS A 24 3.67 -5.94 0.84
C CYS A 24 3.97 -6.51 -0.55
N LEU A 25 2.93 -6.98 -1.24
CA LEU A 25 3.08 -7.54 -2.58
C LEU A 25 3.10 -6.41 -3.60
N LEU A 26 4.07 -6.45 -4.51
CA LEU A 26 4.15 -5.58 -5.68
C LEU A 26 3.71 -6.37 -6.90
N ALA A 27 2.69 -5.89 -7.59
CA ALA A 27 2.16 -6.50 -8.81
C ALA A 27 2.10 -5.46 -9.93
N THR A 28 2.13 -5.92 -11.18
CA THR A 28 2.05 -5.09 -12.38
C THR A 28 0.96 -5.59 -13.30
N ARG A 29 0.27 -4.67 -13.99
CA ARG A 29 -0.65 -4.97 -15.09
C ARG A 29 -0.15 -4.28 -16.36
N GLY A 30 -0.08 -4.99 -17.48
CA GLY A 30 0.51 -4.48 -18.72
C GLY A 30 2.04 -4.33 -18.60
N HIS A 31 2.58 -3.26 -19.20
CA HIS A 31 4.03 -2.99 -19.24
C HIS A 31 4.37 -1.60 -18.64
N PRO A 32 4.17 -1.39 -17.34
CA PRO A 32 4.49 -0.12 -16.69
C PRO A 32 6.00 0.13 -16.71
N LYS A 33 6.41 1.39 -16.93
CA LYS A 33 7.81 1.81 -16.87
C LYS A 33 8.13 2.35 -15.47
N ARG A 34 9.03 1.69 -14.75
CA ARG A 34 9.57 2.21 -13.49
C ARG A 34 10.48 3.43 -13.75
N GLN A 35 10.46 4.42 -12.86
CA GLN A 35 11.31 5.60 -12.94
C GLN A 35 12.64 5.43 -12.22
N ALA A 36 12.66 4.68 -11.10
CA ALA A 36 13.84 4.49 -10.29
C ALA A 36 14.16 3.00 -10.09
N ALA A 37 15.45 2.66 -10.16
CA ALA A 37 15.95 1.30 -9.91
C ALA A 37 16.57 1.12 -8.51
N ASN A 38 16.79 2.21 -7.78
CA ASN A 38 17.43 2.25 -6.46
C ASN A 38 16.44 2.21 -5.28
N VAL A 39 15.15 1.95 -5.52
CA VAL A 39 14.16 1.84 -4.45
C VAL A 39 14.26 0.47 -3.78
N HIS A 40 14.83 0.44 -2.58
CA HIS A 40 14.98 -0.78 -1.78
C HIS A 40 13.64 -1.28 -1.22
N GLN A 41 13.46 -2.60 -1.20
CA GLN A 41 12.25 -3.27 -0.71
C GLN A 41 12.04 -3.15 0.81
N PHE A 42 13.12 -3.01 1.58
CA PHE A 42 13.01 -2.91 3.03
C PHE A 42 12.49 -1.55 3.48
N ILE A 43 11.51 -1.58 4.38
CA ILE A 43 11.08 -0.46 5.20
C ILE A 43 11.33 -0.84 6.66
N ILE A 44 12.26 -0.15 7.28
CA ILE A 44 12.56 -0.29 8.71
C ILE A 44 11.97 0.94 9.39
N SER A 45 10.88 0.74 10.12
CA SER A 45 10.20 1.80 10.85
C SER A 45 9.72 1.33 12.23
N PRO A 46 9.57 2.25 13.20
CA PRO A 46 8.98 1.94 14.50
C PRO A 46 7.53 1.45 14.38
N VAL A 47 7.11 0.55 15.27
CA VAL A 47 5.69 0.20 15.43
C VAL A 47 4.90 1.44 15.83
N ARG A 48 3.81 1.70 15.10
CA ARG A 48 2.85 2.77 15.36
C ARG A 48 1.52 2.20 15.85
N GLU A 49 0.42 2.94 15.71
CA GLU A 49 -0.93 2.50 16.06
C GLU A 49 -1.31 1.18 15.34
N HIS A 50 -2.29 0.47 15.88
CA HIS A 50 -2.71 -0.83 15.35
C HIS A 50 -3.01 -0.75 13.84
N SER A 51 -2.39 -1.66 13.08
CA SER A 51 -2.50 -1.75 11.62
C SER A 51 -2.01 -0.49 10.84
N ARG A 52 -1.40 0.51 11.48
CA ARG A 52 -0.89 1.69 10.76
C ARG A 52 0.35 1.30 9.96
N LYS A 53 0.27 1.49 8.64
CA LYS A 53 1.39 1.27 7.73
C LYS A 53 2.36 2.47 7.79
N PRO A 54 3.66 2.24 7.53
CA PRO A 54 4.66 3.31 7.45
C PRO A 54 4.36 4.27 6.30
N GLU A 55 4.58 5.57 6.51
CA GLU A 55 4.46 6.60 5.47
C GLU A 55 5.52 6.41 4.37
N GLU A 56 6.68 5.86 4.75
CA GLU A 56 7.80 5.52 3.86
C GLU A 56 7.37 4.58 2.72
N ALA A 57 6.29 3.82 2.88
CA ALA A 57 5.72 3.02 1.80
C ALA A 57 5.20 3.90 0.65
N ARG A 58 4.51 5.00 0.97
CA ARG A 58 3.98 5.93 -0.04
C ARG A 58 5.11 6.66 -0.75
N GLU A 59 6.11 7.11 0.01
CA GLU A 59 7.30 7.77 -0.54
C GLU A 59 8.04 6.86 -1.51
N LYS A 60 8.24 5.58 -1.15
CA LYS A 60 8.87 4.59 -2.03
C LYS A 60 8.06 4.30 -3.29
N ILE A 61 6.73 4.28 -3.21
CA ILE A 61 5.86 4.11 -4.38
C ILE A 61 6.04 5.28 -5.36
N VAL A 62 6.00 6.52 -4.84
CA VAL A 62 6.21 7.74 -5.65
C VAL A 62 7.63 7.78 -6.23
N ALA A 63 8.65 7.41 -5.45
CA ALA A 63 10.01 7.32 -5.98
C ALA A 63 10.15 6.26 -7.08
N LEU A 64 9.47 5.11 -6.95
CA LEU A 64 9.55 4.01 -7.90
C LEU A 64 8.85 4.32 -9.22
N MET A 65 7.66 4.91 -9.16
CA MET A 65 6.75 5.07 -10.31
C MET A 65 6.66 6.51 -10.81
N GLY A 66 7.10 7.48 -10.01
CA GLY A 66 6.95 8.90 -10.26
C GLY A 66 5.65 9.50 -9.79
N ASP A 67 5.46 10.77 -10.15
CA ASP A 67 4.25 11.51 -9.86
C ASP A 67 3.09 11.14 -10.81
N LEU A 68 2.55 9.92 -10.65
CA LEU A 68 1.40 9.41 -11.40
C LEU A 68 0.11 9.39 -10.55
N PRO A 69 -1.09 9.48 -11.15
CA PRO A 69 -2.35 9.28 -10.43
C PRO A 69 -2.33 7.97 -9.62
N ARG A 70 -2.77 8.03 -8.36
CA ARG A 70 -2.64 6.92 -7.40
C ARG A 70 -3.77 6.95 -6.39
N VAL A 71 -4.20 5.77 -5.97
CA VAL A 71 -5.24 5.56 -4.97
C VAL A 71 -4.74 4.67 -3.84
N GLU A 72 -5.10 5.02 -2.61
CA GLU A 72 -5.03 4.13 -1.44
C GLU A 72 -6.44 3.64 -1.07
N LEU A 73 -6.62 2.32 -1.14
CA LEU A 73 -7.87 1.65 -0.74
C LEU A 73 -7.80 1.22 0.72
N PHE A 74 -8.96 1.21 1.38
CA PHE A 74 -9.10 0.98 2.83
C PHE A 74 -8.28 1.97 3.67
N ALA A 75 -8.16 3.20 3.16
CA ALA A 75 -7.41 4.26 3.81
C ALA A 75 -8.07 4.68 5.13
N ARG A 76 -7.22 5.07 6.10
CA ARG A 76 -7.63 5.69 7.37
C ARG A 76 -7.06 7.10 7.54
N GLN A 77 -6.36 7.59 6.52
CA GLN A 77 -5.71 8.89 6.47
C GLN A 77 -5.78 9.41 5.03
N SER A 78 -5.76 10.73 4.86
CA SER A 78 -5.80 11.40 3.54
C SER A 78 -4.47 12.12 3.26
N PRO A 79 -3.40 11.38 2.88
CA PRO A 79 -2.12 12.00 2.57
C PRO A 79 -2.21 12.87 1.30
N PRO A 80 -1.51 14.01 1.23
CA PRO A 80 -1.51 14.86 0.04
C PRO A 80 -1.06 14.11 -1.22
N GLY A 81 -1.74 14.35 -2.35
CA GLY A 81 -1.39 13.73 -3.63
C GLY A 81 -1.75 12.25 -3.76
N TRP A 82 -2.63 11.74 -2.90
CA TRP A 82 -3.25 10.42 -3.01
C TRP A 82 -4.76 10.56 -3.05
N ASP A 83 -5.38 9.90 -4.01
CA ASP A 83 -6.79 9.60 -3.90
C ASP A 83 -7.01 8.54 -2.82
N VAL A 84 -8.09 8.67 -2.06
CA VAL A 84 -8.37 7.77 -0.95
C VAL A 84 -9.79 7.26 -0.99
N TRP A 85 -9.92 6.00 -0.60
CA TRP A 85 -11.21 5.38 -0.35
C TRP A 85 -11.09 4.50 0.90
N GLY A 86 -11.99 4.68 1.86
CA GLY A 86 -12.02 3.90 3.10
C GLY A 86 -13.09 4.40 4.07
N ASN A 87 -13.46 3.58 5.04
CA ASN A 87 -14.57 3.87 5.96
C ASN A 87 -14.23 4.93 7.04
N GLU A 88 -12.96 5.29 7.19
CA GLU A 88 -12.47 6.23 8.21
C GLU A 88 -11.96 7.55 7.60
N VAL A 89 -12.21 7.78 6.31
CA VAL A 89 -11.83 8.99 5.57
C VAL A 89 -13.01 9.45 4.73
N GLU A 90 -13.04 10.74 4.40
CA GLU A 90 -13.91 11.24 3.34
C GLU A 90 -13.35 10.74 1.99
N PRO A 91 -14.07 9.89 1.23
CA PRO A 91 -13.55 9.34 -0.03
C PRO A 91 -13.36 10.43 -1.08
N THR A 92 -12.22 10.43 -1.76
CA THR A 92 -11.99 11.35 -2.90
C THR A 92 -12.44 10.77 -4.23
N ILE A 93 -12.73 9.46 -4.25
CA ILE A 93 -13.21 8.74 -5.42
C ILE A 93 -14.72 8.51 -5.27
N PRO A 94 -15.56 9.36 -5.89
CA PRO A 94 -16.99 9.15 -5.88
C PRO A 94 -17.31 7.82 -6.58
N ASP A 95 -18.34 7.15 -6.09
CA ASP A 95 -18.96 6.00 -6.77
C ASP A 95 -18.12 4.72 -6.97
N PHE A 96 -16.95 4.60 -6.32
CA PHE A 96 -16.06 3.43 -6.43
C PHE A 96 -16.74 2.07 -6.08
N TRP A 97 -17.90 2.11 -5.43
CA TRP A 97 -18.72 0.93 -5.12
C TRP A 97 -20.18 1.00 -5.59
N THR A 98 -20.66 2.15 -6.05
CA THR A 98 -22.06 2.32 -6.49
C THR A 98 -22.26 1.93 -7.96
N LYS A 99 -21.18 1.90 -8.75
CA LYS A 99 -21.18 1.36 -10.11
C LYS A 99 -20.11 0.27 -10.25
N CYS A 100 -20.46 -0.98 -9.97
CA CYS A 100 -19.67 -2.11 -10.46
C CYS A 100 -19.70 -2.06 -12.00
N PRO A 101 -18.55 -1.97 -12.69
CA PRO A 101 -18.54 -2.17 -14.13
C PRO A 101 -19.03 -3.59 -14.40
N GLU A 102 -20.03 -3.73 -15.27
CA GLU A 102 -20.44 -5.03 -15.78
C GLU A 102 -19.21 -5.72 -16.36
N ALA A 103 -18.97 -6.98 -15.95
CA ALA A 103 -17.91 -7.76 -16.55
C ALA A 103 -18.20 -7.83 -18.05
N ALA A 104 -17.32 -7.29 -18.88
CA ALA A 104 -17.43 -7.48 -20.31
C ALA A 104 -17.29 -8.98 -20.57
N ASP A 105 -18.39 -9.62 -20.98
CA ASP A 105 -18.41 -11.00 -21.45
C ASP A 105 -17.31 -11.14 -22.52
N GLN A 106 -16.20 -11.79 -22.15
CA GLN A 106 -15.27 -12.28 -23.13
C GLN A 106 -15.96 -13.47 -23.79
N LYS A 107 -16.60 -13.23 -24.94
CA LYS A 107 -16.93 -14.31 -25.85
C LYS A 107 -15.61 -14.98 -26.23
N GLU A 108 -15.44 -16.22 -25.79
CA GLU A 108 -14.48 -17.15 -26.36
C GLU A 108 -14.85 -17.33 -27.83
N ASP A 109 -14.12 -16.67 -28.72
CA ASP A 109 -14.10 -17.03 -30.13
C ASP A 109 -13.15 -18.23 -30.28
N LEU A 110 -13.70 -19.31 -30.86
CA LEU A 110 -13.07 -20.61 -31.14
C LEU A 110 -11.69 -20.53 -31.83
#